data_AF-A0A2Z5PIA6-F1
#
_entry.id   AF-A0A2Z5PIA6-F1
#
_cell.length_a   1.000
_cell.length_b   1.000
_cell.length_c   1.000
_cell.angle_alpha   90.00
_cell.angle_beta   90.00
_cell.angle_gamma   90.00
#
_symmetry.space_group_name_H-M   'P 1'
#
loop_
_entity.id
_entity.type
_entity.pdbx_description
1 polymer ?
#
loop_
_entity_poly.entity_id
_entity_poly.type
_entity_poly.pdbx_seq_one_letter_code
_entity_poly.pdbx_strand_id
1 'polypeptide(L)' 'MKEGDFLKSDLGVLYLILKKFRNGDFIALNDVDLKPERFSVYDVKKYEVISNMGNNELKLLKQVIGVKA' A
#
# COMPACT_ATOMS: atom_id res chain seq x y z
N MET A 1 0.29 1.38 -9.82
CA MET A 1 0.32 1.73 -8.39
C MET A 1 -0.60 2.89 -8.10
N LYS A 2 -1.75 2.54 -7.52
CA LYS A 2 -2.84 3.39 -7.04
C LYS A 2 -3.18 2.95 -5.61
N GLU A 3 -3.93 3.77 -4.90
CA GLU A 3 -4.46 3.36 -3.58
C GLU A 3 -5.34 2.12 -3.74
N GLY A 4 -5.23 1.19 -2.80
CA GLY A 4 -5.90 -0.11 -2.84
C GLY A 4 -5.14 -1.19 -3.60
N ASP A 5 -4.08 -0.87 -4.36
CA ASP A 5 -3.29 -1.89 -5.04
C ASP A 5 -2.59 -2.78 -4.00
N PHE A 6 -2.69 -4.10 -4.20
CA PHE A 6 -1.83 -5.07 -3.55
C PHE A 6 -0.58 -5.27 -4.39
N LEU A 7 0.59 -5.11 -3.77
CA LEU A 7 1.88 -5.33 -4.37
C LEU A 7 2.52 -6.59 -3.81
N LYS A 8 3.29 -7.30 -4.64
CA LYS A 8 4.17 -8.38 -4.22
C LYS A 8 5.61 -8.03 -4.57
N SER A 9 6.51 -8.11 -3.60
CA SER A 9 7.94 -7.92 -3.82
C SER A 9 8.62 -9.18 -4.35
N ASP A 10 9.83 -9.03 -4.88
CA ASP A 10 10.70 -10.13 -5.31
C ASP A 10 11.00 -11.13 -4.18
N LEU A 11 10.90 -10.68 -2.92
CA LEU A 11 11.11 -11.50 -1.71
C LEU A 11 9.82 -12.16 -1.20
N GLY A 12 8.69 -11.97 -1.89
CA GLY A 12 7.40 -12.54 -1.53
C GLY A 12 6.60 -11.77 -0.49
N VAL A 13 7.10 -10.62 -0.01
CA VAL A 13 6.39 -9.74 0.94
C VAL A 13 5.23 -9.06 0.23
N LEU A 14 4.07 -9.03 0.89
CA LEU A 14 2.87 -8.40 0.38
C LEU A 14 2.69 -7.00 0.96
N TYR A 15 2.25 -6.08 0.11
CA TYR A 15 1.96 -4.71 0.49
C TYR A 15 0.57 -4.30 0.04
N LEU A 16 -0.15 -3.53 0.85
CA LEU A 16 -1.39 -2.85 0.44
C LEU A 16 -1.14 -1.34 0.44
N ILE A 17 -1.26 -0.71 -0.73
CA ILE A 17 -1.10 0.75 -0.84
C ILE A 17 -2.30 1.44 -0.19
N LEU A 18 -2.05 2.18 0.88
CA LEU A 18 -3.05 2.96 1.59
C LEU A 18 -3.19 4.36 1.02
N LYS A 19 -2.09 5.08 0.78
CA LYS A 19 -2.13 6.47 0.35
C LYS A 19 -1.05 6.76 -0.66
N LYS A 20 -1.35 7.46 -1.74
CA LYS A 20 -0.33 7.87 -2.74
C LYS A 20 -0.13 9.38 -2.73
N PHE A 21 1.12 9.81 -2.73
CA PHE A 21 1.51 11.21 -2.80
C PHE A 21 1.76 11.67 -4.24
N ARG A 22 1.73 12.98 -4.47
CA ARG A 22 1.94 13.57 -5.81
C ARG A 22 3.31 13.27 -6.40
N ASN A 23 4.34 13.10 -5.56
CA ASN A 23 5.69 12.76 -5.97
C ASN A 23 5.87 11.26 -6.32
N GLY A 24 4.81 10.45 -6.19
CA GLY A 24 4.83 9.02 -6.49
C GLY A 24 5.02 8.14 -5.27
N ASP A 25 5.60 8.66 -4.17
CA ASP A 25 5.71 7.94 -2.90
C ASP A 25 4.33 7.49 -2.40
N PHE A 26 4.32 6.53 -1.48
CA PHE A 26 3.08 6.05 -0.91
C PHE A 26 3.26 5.52 0.51
N ILE A 27 2.15 5.42 1.24
CA ILE A 27 2.04 4.67 2.49
C ILE A 27 1.47 3.30 2.16
N ALA A 28 2.07 2.23 2.66
CA ALA A 28 1.55 0.87 2.54
C ALA A 28 1.60 0.13 3.88
N LEU A 29 0.67 -0.82 4.05
CA LEU A 29 0.79 -1.89 5.04
C LEU A 29 1.60 -3.02 4.42
N ASN A 30 2.56 -3.58 5.14
CA ASN A 30 3.19 -4.85 4.78
C ASN A 30 2.57 -5.99 5.62
N ASP A 31 2.72 -7.23 5.18
CA ASP A 31 2.23 -8.43 5.90
C ASP A 31 3.18 -8.94 7.01
N VAL A 32 4.29 -8.23 7.24
CA VAL A 32 5.32 -8.62 8.23
C VAL A 32 5.14 -7.86 9.55
N ASP A 33 5.19 -6.54 9.51
CA ASP A 33 5.13 -5.65 10.67
C ASP A 33 3.72 -5.11 10.93
N LEU A 34 2.80 -5.28 9.97
CA LEU A 34 1.39 -4.83 10.01
C LEU A 34 1.21 -3.35 10.39
N LYS A 35 2.26 -2.54 10.19
CA LYS A 35 2.26 -1.10 10.46
C LYS A 35 2.32 -0.33 9.14
N PRO A 36 1.55 0.76 9.00
CA PRO A 36 1.65 1.61 7.83
C PRO A 36 3.03 2.29 7.79
N GLU A 37 3.76 2.08 6.70
CA GLU A 37 5.07 2.68 6.47
C GLU A 37 5.10 3.44 5.15
N ARG A 38 5.99 4.42 5.05
CA ARG A 38 6.18 5.23 3.84
C ARG A 38 7.28 4.62 2.98
N PHE A 39 6.97 4.40 1.71
CA PHE A 39 7.88 3.86 0.71
C PHE A 39 8.11 4.85 -0.42
N SER A 40 9.32 4.88 -0.97
CA SER A 40 9.58 5.61 -2.20
C SER A 40 9.15 4.79 -3.40
N VAL A 41 8.62 5.46 -4.42
CA VAL A 41 8.29 4.83 -5.72
C VAL A 41 9.51 4.18 -6.38
N TYR A 42 10.73 4.62 -6.04
CA TYR A 42 11.97 4.06 -6.57
C TYR A 42 12.33 2.73 -5.92
N ASP A 43 12.00 2.53 -4.64
CA ASP A 43 12.31 1.31 -3.89
C ASP A 43 11.52 0.10 -4.41
N VAL A 44 10.31 0.36 -4.89
CA VAL A 44 9.33 -0.67 -5.25
C VAL A 44 9.15 -0.84 -6.76
N LYS A 45 10.06 -0.30 -7.57
CA LYS A 45 9.92 -0.27 -9.04
C LYS A 45 9.76 -1.65 -9.68
N LYS A 46 10.19 -2.71 -8.97
CA LYS A 46 10.10 -4.11 -9.40
C LYS A 46 8.85 -4.84 -8.90
N TYR A 47 8.08 -4.23 -7.98
CA TYR A 47 6.98 -4.93 -7.34
C TYR A 47 5.83 -5.14 -8.32
N GLU A 48 5.24 -6.33 -8.27
CA GLU A 48 4.12 -6.72 -9.11
C GLU A 48 2.81 -6.28 -8.46
N VAL A 49 1.90 -5.68 -9.23
CA VAL A 49 0.53 -5.44 -8.78
C VAL A 49 -0.29 -6.71 -9.00
N ILE A 50 -0.76 -7.34 -7.92
CA ILE A 50 -1.44 -8.65 -7.98
C ILE A 50 -2.96 -8.56 -7.87
N SER A 51 -3.49 -7.53 -7.21
CA SER A 51 -4.93 -7.29 -7.08
C SER A 51 -5.19 -5.86 -6.60
N ASN A 52 -6.47 -5.47 -6.49
CA ASN A 52 -6.87 -4.16 -5.99
C ASN A 52 -8.06 -4.30 -5.03
N MET A 53 -7.99 -3.60 -3.89
CA MET A 53 -9.07 -3.47 -2.92
C MET A 53 -10.04 -2.37 -3.35
N GLY A 54 -11.34 -2.68 -3.27
CA GLY A 54 -12.39 -1.71 -3.54
C GLY A 54 -12.34 -0.49 -2.62
N ASN A 55 -12.89 0.63 -3.09
CA ASN A 55 -12.82 1.91 -2.40
C ASN A 55 -13.52 1.91 -1.03
N ASN A 56 -14.63 1.16 -0.90
CA ASN A 56 -15.40 1.12 0.34
C ASN A 56 -14.63 0.35 1.43
N GLU A 57 -14.06 -0.78 1.04
CA GLU A 57 -13.22 -1.64 1.87
C GLU A 57 -11.95 -0.89 2.30
N LEU A 58 -11.30 -0.20 1.37
CA LEU A 58 -10.11 0.59 1.64
C LEU A 58 -10.41 1.77 2.59
N LYS A 59 -11.55 2.44 2.40
CA LYS A 59 -11.99 3.53 3.29
C LYS A 59 -12.23 3.02 4.71
N LEU A 60 -12.95 1.91 4.85
CA LEU A 60 -13.20 1.28 6.15
C LEU A 60 -11.89 0.89 6.83
N LEU A 61 -10.98 0.25 6.10
CA LEU A 61 -9.68 -0.14 6.63
C LEU A 61 -8.90 1.07 7.16
N LYS A 62 -8.77 2.14 6.37
CA LYS A 62 -8.08 3.38 6.79
C LYS A 62 -8.63 3.95 8.09
N GLN A 63 -9.94 3.90 8.29
CA GLN A 63 -10.60 4.35 9.52
C GLN A 63 -10.25 3.47 10.71
N VAL A 64 -10.24 2.15 10.53
CA VAL A 64 -9.92 1.18 11.61
C VAL A 64 -8.47 1.28 12.05
N ILE A 65 -7.53 1.44 11.12
CA ILE A 65 -6.09 1.49 11.41
C ILE A 65 -5.58 2.90 11.76
N GLY A 66 -6.46 3.91 11.77
CA GLY A 66 -6.10 5.28 12.14
C GLY A 66 -5.25 6.04 11.12
N VAL A 67 -5.24 5.62 9.85
CA VAL A 67 -4.53 6.34 8.78
C VAL A 67 -5.34 7.58 8.42
N LYS A 68 -4.88 8.75 8.87
CA LYS A 68 -5.52 10.04 8.58
C LYS A 68 -5.55 10.26 7.05
N ALA A 69 -6.77 10.47 6.54
CA ALA A 69 -7.03 10.83 5.14
C ALA A 69 -6.21 12.06 4.72
#